data_AF-A0A7S1MIB9-F1
#
_entry.id   AF-A0A7S1MIB9-F1
#
_cell.length_a   1.000
_cell.length_b   1.000
_cell.length_c   1.000
_cell.angle_alpha   90.00
_cell.angle_beta   90.00
_cell.angle_gamma   90.00
#
_symmetry.space_group_name_H-M   'P 1'
#
loop_
_entity.id
_entity.type
_entity.pdbx_description
1 polymer ?
#
loop_
_entity_poly.entity_id
_entity_poly.type
_entity_poly.pdbx_seq_one_letter_code
_entity_poly.pdbx_strand_id
1 'polypeptide(L)'
;FHMVRVLRVIRVMRFFRELRLMVCSIIQSLVSLSWALVLLLLIMYLFSICFMHAATIYLLEDVRQDVRPQLTESYGSMGITMFSLLMAVSGGVDWISLVQPLA
;
A
#
# COMPACT_ATOMS: atom_id res chain seq x y z
N PHE A 1 40.39 28.93 -24.75
CA PHE A 1 40.26 27.95 -23.64
C PHE A 1 38.91 27.95 -22.92
N HIS A 2 38.16 29.07 -22.81
CA HIS A 2 36.85 29.09 -22.14
C HIS A 2 35.77 28.18 -22.81
N MET A 3 35.78 28.11 -24.14
CA MET A 3 34.81 27.30 -24.91
C MET A 3 34.96 25.78 -24.70
N VAL A 4 36.15 25.29 -24.35
CA VAL A 4 36.41 23.86 -24.16
C VAL A 4 35.75 23.32 -22.88
N ARG A 5 35.60 24.17 -21.84
CA ARG A 5 34.84 23.81 -20.63
C ARG A 5 33.35 23.63 -20.92
N VAL A 6 32.77 24.53 -21.71
CA VAL A 6 31.35 24.46 -22.11
C VAL A 6 31.10 23.21 -22.96
N LEU A 7 31.97 22.91 -23.92
CA LEU A 7 31.87 21.68 -24.72
C LEU A 7 32.02 20.40 -23.87
N ARG A 8 32.87 20.38 -22.84
CA ARG A 8 32.98 19.25 -21.89
C ARG A 8 31.70 19.05 -21.09
N VAL A 9 31.12 20.12 -20.55
CA VAL A 9 29.86 20.06 -19.79
C VAL A 9 28.71 19.58 -20.67
N ILE A 10 28.62 20.07 -21.91
CA ILE A 10 27.63 19.59 -22.90
C ILE A 10 27.87 18.11 -23.25
N ARG A 11 29.12 17.66 -23.40
CA ARG A 11 29.46 16.27 -23.73
C ARG A 11 29.19 15.30 -22.58
N VAL A 12 29.44 15.71 -21.33
CA VAL A 12 29.07 14.97 -20.11
C VAL A 12 27.55 14.94 -19.96
N MET A 13 26.86 16.07 -20.12
CA MET A 13 25.39 16.12 -20.11
C MET A 13 24.76 15.29 -21.25
N ARG A 14 25.42 15.17 -22.40
CA ARG A 14 24.97 14.32 -23.52
C ARG A 14 25.09 12.82 -23.20
N PHE A 15 26.05 12.42 -22.37
CA PHE A 15 26.19 11.03 -21.89
C PHE A 15 25.14 10.69 -20.81
N PHE A 16 24.80 11.65 -19.95
CA PHE A 16 23.71 11.54 -18.97
C PHE A 16 22.31 11.84 -19.53
N ARG A 17 22.21 12.29 -20.79
CA ARG A 17 20.92 12.66 -21.38
C ARG A 17 19.99 11.45 -21.47
N GLU A 18 20.51 10.31 -21.89
CA GLU A 18 19.75 9.07 -21.99
C GLU A 18 19.34 8.55 -20.60
N LEU A 19 20.24 8.61 -19.60
CA LEU A 19 19.91 8.28 -18.21
C LEU A 19 18.83 9.20 -17.63
N ARG A 20 18.93 10.51 -17.90
CA ARG A 20 17.93 11.49 -17.46
C ARG A 20 16.57 11.24 -18.11
N LEU A 21 16.54 10.88 -19.39
CA LEU A 21 15.30 10.49 -20.07
C LEU A 21 14.69 9.25 -19.42
N MET A 22 15.50 8.21 -19.15
CA MET A 22 15.03 7.02 -18.43
C MET A 22 14.49 7.36 -17.03
N VAL A 23 15.19 8.20 -16.25
CA VAL A 23 14.73 8.64 -14.92
C VAL A 23 13.46 9.47 -15.01
N CYS A 24 13.33 10.38 -15.99
CA CYS A 24 12.10 11.13 -16.22
C CYS A 24 10.92 10.19 -16.54
N SER A 25 11.13 9.17 -17.38
CA SER A 25 10.11 8.14 -17.66
C SER A 25 9.74 7.33 -16.43
N ILE A 26 10.70 6.96 -15.58
CA ILE A 26 10.44 6.29 -14.30
C ILE A 26 9.61 7.18 -13.39
N ILE A 27 9.99 8.44 -13.19
CA ILE A 27 9.24 9.39 -12.35
C ILE A 27 7.81 9.54 -12.87
N GLN A 28 7.63 9.64 -14.18
CA GLN A 28 6.30 9.74 -14.79
C GLN A 28 5.46 8.48 -14.53
N SER A 29 6.06 7.29 -14.59
CA SER A 29 5.39 6.03 -14.23
C SER A 29 5.07 5.94 -12.74
N LEU A 30 5.94 6.47 -11.86
CA LEU A 30 5.71 6.52 -10.41
C LEU A 30 4.55 7.45 -10.04
N VAL A 31 4.33 8.54 -10.78
CA VAL A 31 3.15 9.40 -10.60
C VAL A 31 1.88 8.65 -10.98
N SER A 32 1.88 7.87 -12.06
CA SER A 32 0.71 7.04 -12.38
C SER A 32 0.50 5.94 -11.33
N LEU A 33 1.58 5.34 -10.84
CA LEU A 33 1.52 4.32 -9.80
C LEU A 33 1.03 4.90 -8.47
N SER A 34 1.41 6.13 -8.12
CA SER A 34 0.95 6.76 -6.88
C SER A 34 -0.55 6.96 -6.87
N TRP A 35 -1.15 7.36 -7.99
CA TRP A 35 -2.61 7.41 -8.12
C TRP A 35 -3.27 6.03 -7.98
N ALA A 36 -2.66 4.98 -8.54
CA ALA A 36 -3.13 3.62 -8.35
C ALA A 36 -3.04 3.16 -6.88
N LEU A 37 -1.96 3.52 -6.18
CA LEU A 37 -1.79 3.25 -4.75
C LEU A 37 -2.80 4.03 -3.89
N VAL A 38 -3.10 5.29 -4.23
CA VAL A 38 -4.14 6.08 -3.56
C VAL A 38 -5.51 5.41 -3.73
N LEU A 39 -5.84 4.96 -4.94
CA LEU A 39 -7.07 4.21 -5.21
C LEU A 39 -7.10 2.91 -4.42
N LEU A 40 -6.00 2.16 -4.38
CA LEU A 40 -5.89 0.93 -3.59
C LEU A 40 -6.12 1.19 -2.10
N LEU A 41 -5.50 2.23 -1.53
CA LEU A 41 -5.68 2.63 -0.14
C LEU A 41 -7.13 3.03 0.17
N LEU A 42 -7.81 3.71 -0.76
CA LEU A 42 -9.23 4.05 -0.63
C LEU A 42 -10.10 2.78 -0.59
N ILE A 43 -9.83 1.81 -1.47
CA ILE A 43 -10.55 0.54 -1.48
C ILE A 43 -10.30 -0.22 -0.15
N MET A 44 -9.05 -0.30 0.29
CA MET A 44 -8.70 -0.93 1.57
C MET A 44 -9.36 -0.24 2.77
N TYR A 45 -9.47 1.09 2.75
CA TYR A 45 -10.18 1.87 3.76
C TYR A 45 -11.66 1.46 3.85
N LEU A 46 -12.34 1.36 2.71
CA LEU A 46 -13.75 0.95 2.65
C LEU A 46 -13.92 -0.47 3.21
N PHE A 47 -13.11 -1.42 2.76
CA PHE A 47 -13.13 -2.79 3.29
C PHE A 47 -12.80 -2.85 4.77
N SER A 48 -11.87 -2.03 5.25
CA SER A 48 -11.52 -1.98 6.68
C SER A 48 -12.70 -1.59 7.55
N ILE A 49 -13.51 -0.62 7.09
CA ILE A 49 -14.74 -0.21 7.79
C ILE A 49 -15.74 -1.36 7.81
N CYS A 50 -15.96 -2.03 6.68
CA CYS A 50 -16.89 -3.16 6.61
C CYS A 50 -16.49 -4.30 7.57
N PHE A 51 -15.22 -4.70 7.58
CA PHE A 51 -14.75 -5.77 8.47
C PHE A 51 -14.77 -5.37 9.94
N MET A 52 -14.38 -4.13 10.26
CA MET A 52 -14.44 -3.65 11.64
C MET A 52 -15.89 -3.56 12.14
N HIS A 53 -16.83 -3.20 11.26
CA HIS A 53 -18.26 -3.22 11.59
C HIS A 53 -18.78 -4.63 11.82
N ALA A 54 -18.45 -5.57 10.93
CA ALA A 54 -18.80 -6.98 11.09
C ALA A 54 -18.22 -7.58 12.39
N ALA A 55 -16.94 -7.32 12.68
CA ALA A 55 -16.29 -7.73 13.92
C ALA A 55 -17.00 -7.14 15.15
N THR A 56 -17.42 -5.88 15.08
CA THR A 56 -18.15 -5.23 16.19
C THR A 56 -19.50 -5.89 16.42
N ILE A 57 -20.26 -6.17 15.36
CA ILE A 57 -21.54 -6.88 15.47
C ILE A 57 -21.33 -8.27 16.05
N TYR A 58 -20.35 -9.02 15.53
CA TYR A 58 -20.02 -10.36 16.00
C TYR A 58 -19.67 -10.38 17.49
N LEU A 59 -18.90 -9.39 17.98
CA LEU A 59 -18.55 -9.27 19.40
C LEU A 59 -19.70 -8.85 20.31
N LEU A 60 -20.75 -8.22 19.75
CA LEU A 60 -21.96 -7.84 20.48
C LEU A 60 -22.96 -8.99 20.55
N GLU A 61 -23.07 -9.79 19.48
CA GLU A 61 -24.01 -10.92 19.38
C GLU A 61 -23.45 -12.21 19.98
N ASP A 62 -22.16 -12.51 19.80
CA ASP A 62 -21.52 -13.72 20.27
C ASP A 62 -20.47 -13.42 21.36
N VAL A 63 -20.61 -14.07 22.52
CA VAL A 63 -19.71 -13.91 23.68
C VAL A 63 -18.66 -15.02 23.69
N ARG A 64 -18.26 -15.50 22.51
CA ARG A 64 -17.13 -16.42 22.37
C ARG A 64 -15.82 -15.71 22.70
N GLN A 65 -15.42 -15.82 23.98
CA GLN A 65 -14.20 -15.21 24.52
C GLN A 65 -12.92 -15.74 23.86
N ASP A 66 -13.00 -16.91 23.22
CA ASP A 66 -11.91 -17.58 22.51
C ASP A 66 -11.52 -16.86 21.20
N VAL A 67 -12.46 -16.21 20.51
CA VAL A 67 -12.22 -15.55 19.21
C VAL A 67 -11.91 -14.06 19.37
N ARG A 68 -12.33 -13.46 20.50
CA ARG A 68 -12.04 -12.06 20.87
C ARG A 68 -10.58 -11.62 20.63
N PRO A 69 -9.54 -12.31 21.14
CA PRO A 69 -8.17 -11.84 20.97
C PRO A 69 -7.75 -11.75 19.51
N GLN A 70 -8.11 -12.75 18.69
CA GLN A 70 -7.79 -12.79 17.25
C GLN A 70 -8.51 -11.69 16.47
N LEU A 71 -9.79 -11.45 16.80
CA LEU A 71 -10.57 -10.36 16.20
C LEU A 71 -9.99 -8.99 16.57
N THR A 72 -9.53 -8.82 17.81
CA THR A 72 -8.98 -7.54 18.27
C THR A 72 -7.59 -7.28 17.68
N GLU A 73 -6.80 -8.33 17.44
CA GLU A 73 -5.50 -8.24 16.78
C GLU A 73 -5.60 -7.90 15.30
N SER A 74 -6.65 -8.37 14.59
CA SER A 74 -6.82 -8.11 13.15
C SER A 74 -7.73 -6.92 12.85
N TYR A 75 -8.71 -6.65 13.71
CA TYR A 75 -9.80 -5.68 13.48
C TYR A 75 -10.01 -4.67 14.63
N GLY A 76 -9.14 -4.65 15.64
CA GLY A 76 -9.34 -3.83 16.84
C GLY A 76 -9.13 -2.32 16.64
N SER A 77 -8.44 -1.91 15.58
CA SER A 77 -8.39 -0.51 15.18
C SER A 77 -8.27 -0.41 13.67
N MET A 78 -8.74 0.72 13.13
CA MET A 78 -8.74 0.98 11.71
C MET A 78 -7.34 0.87 11.05
N GLY A 79 -6.30 1.38 11.72
CA GLY A 79 -4.92 1.30 11.21
C GLY A 79 -4.42 -0.15 11.16
N ILE A 80 -4.77 -0.95 12.17
CA ILE A 80 -4.45 -2.38 12.23
C ILE A 80 -5.21 -3.15 11.14
N THR A 81 -6.50 -2.86 10.93
CA THR A 81 -7.29 -3.49 9.86
C THR A 81 -6.73 -3.18 8.48
N MET A 82 -6.38 -1.91 8.23
CA MET A 82 -5.76 -1.50 6.97
C MET A 82 -4.40 -2.18 6.76
N PHE A 83 -3.59 -2.33 7.82
CA PHE A 83 -2.32 -3.05 7.75
C PHE A 83 -2.51 -4.55 7.50
N SER A 84 -3.51 -5.17 8.13
CA SER A 84 -3.86 -6.59 7.93
C SER A 84 -4.31 -6.84 6.49
N LEU A 85 -5.12 -5.94 5.92
CA LEU A 85 -5.49 -5.99 4.50
C LEU A 85 -4.30 -5.75 3.58
N LEU A 86 -3.34 -4.89 3.97
CA LEU A 86 -2.12 -4.70 3.20
C LEU A 86 -1.31 -6.00 3.16
N MET A 87 -1.16 -6.68 4.31
CA MET A 87 -0.52 -7.99 4.39
C MET A 87 -1.24 -9.01 3.51
N ALA A 88 -2.57 -8.99 3.47
CA ALA A 88 -3.34 -9.89 2.61
C ALA A 88 -3.14 -9.63 1.12
N VAL A 89 -3.16 -8.36 0.70
CA VAL A 89 -2.98 -7.96 -0.71
C VAL A 89 -1.55 -8.18 -1.19
N SER A 90 -0.55 -7.97 -0.30
CA SER A 90 0.86 -8.17 -0.62
C SER A 90 1.32 -9.63 -0.53
N GLY A 91 0.44 -10.55 -0.14
CA GLY A 91 0.76 -11.98 0.00
C GLY A 91 1.54 -12.34 1.27
N GLY A 92 1.53 -11.47 2.28
CA GLY A 92 2.10 -11.74 3.60
C GLY A 92 1.26 -12.69 4.45
N VAL A 93 -0.07 -12.60 4.37
CA VAL A 93 -1.00 -13.51 5.07
C VAL A 93 -2.17 -13.87 4.15
N ASP A 94 -2.72 -15.07 4.26
CA ASP A 94 -3.87 -15.46 3.44
C ASP A 94 -5.12 -14.68 3.84
N TRP A 95 -5.81 -14.07 2.88
CA TRP A 95 -7.07 -13.36 3.12
C TRP A 95 -8.14 -14.27 3.76
N ILE A 96 -8.11 -15.58 3.47
CA ILE A 96 -9.01 -16.57 4.06
C ILE A 96 -8.80 -16.64 5.58
N SER A 97 -7.55 -16.59 6.03
CA SER A 97 -7.21 -16.67 7.46
C SER A 97 -7.74 -15.46 8.26
N LEU A 98 -7.84 -14.30 7.61
CA LEU A 98 -8.42 -13.09 8.20
C LEU A 98 -9.95 -13.18 8.28
N VAL A 99 -10.60 -13.79 7.29
CA VAL A 99 -12.08 -13.93 7.25
C VAL A 99 -12.59 -15.05 8.16
N GLN A 100 -11.81 -16.11 8.39
CA GLN A 100 -12.17 -17.24 9.24
C GLN A 100 -12.81 -16.89 10.59
N PRO A 101 -12.27 -15.95 11.38
CA PRO A 101 -12.87 -15.59 12.67
C PRO A 101 -14.16 -14.75 12.56
N LEU A 102 -14.56 -14.34 11.35
CA LEU A 102 -15.81 -13.63 11.05
C LEU A 102 -16.89 -14.53 10.42
N ALA A 103 -16.56 -15.78 10.07
CA ALA A 103 -17.44 -16.76 9.42
C ALA A 103 -18.12 -17.68 10.45
#